data_AF-A0A813LD58-F1
#
_entry.id   AF-A0A813LD58-F1
#
_cell.length_a   1.000
_cell.length_b   1.000
_cell.length_c   1.000
_cell.angle_alpha   90.00
_cell.angle_beta   90.00
_cell.angle_gamma   90.00
#
_symmetry.space_group_name_H-M   'P 1'
#
loop_
_entity.id
_entity.type
_entity.pdbx_description
1 polymer ?
#
loop_
_entity_poly.entity_id
_entity_poly.type
_entity_poly.pdbx_seq_one_letter_code
_entity_poly.pdbx_strand_id
1 'polypeptide(L)'
;MLRAAKLLRASAGNNLNRSFPQFRTASELYSHIRSITAEGGDYTVRNFVGVIEDISVASSVVETELFPRGALEFYTKKNMGWTYTQQDSDKWLLPERGGDQGDYRDGMQEKIANVIACLKSEP
;
A
#
# COMPACT_ATOMS: atom_id res chain seq x y z
N MET A 1 17.71 18.97 -44.91
CA MET A 1 16.61 18.00 -44.68
C MET A 1 16.69 17.50 -43.24
N LEU A 2 15.92 18.07 -42.30
CA LEU A 2 15.74 17.48 -40.98
C LEU A 2 14.40 16.73 -40.96
N ARG A 3 14.45 15.41 -40.71
CA ARG A 3 13.25 14.60 -40.46
C ARG A 3 12.77 14.87 -39.05
N ALA A 4 11.56 15.41 -38.93
CA ALA A 4 10.86 15.51 -37.66
C ALA A 4 10.59 14.10 -37.11
N ALA A 5 11.11 13.82 -35.91
CA ALA A 5 10.77 12.60 -35.17
C ALA A 5 9.29 12.68 -34.77
N LYS A 6 8.50 11.75 -35.29
CA LYS A 6 7.08 11.60 -34.96
C LYS A 6 7.00 11.09 -33.51
N LEU A 7 6.58 11.95 -32.58
CA LEU A 7 6.24 11.58 -31.22
C LEU A 7 5.16 10.49 -31.26
N LEU A 8 5.58 9.23 -31.03
CA LEU A 8 4.66 8.13 -30.78
C LEU A 8 4.04 8.37 -29.39
N ARG A 9 2.83 8.92 -29.35
CA ARG A 9 1.99 8.86 -28.15
C ARG A 9 1.69 7.39 -27.90
N ALA A 10 2.10 6.88 -26.74
CA ALA A 10 1.65 5.58 -26.26
C ALA A 10 0.12 5.57 -26.28
N SER A 11 -0.50 4.60 -26.96
CA SER A 11 -1.94 4.38 -26.84
C SER A 11 -2.26 4.08 -25.38
N ALA A 12 -3.30 4.69 -24.83
CA ALA A 12 -3.78 4.37 -23.49
C ALA A 12 -3.95 2.84 -23.41
N GLY A 13 -3.13 2.17 -22.61
CA GLY A 13 -3.24 0.74 -22.40
C GLY A 13 -4.65 0.42 -21.92
N ASN A 14 -5.22 -0.70 -22.38
CA ASN A 14 -6.50 -1.18 -21.86
C ASN A 14 -6.40 -1.20 -20.33
N ASN A 15 -7.36 -0.57 -19.64
CA ASN A 15 -7.39 -0.56 -18.19
C ASN A 15 -7.55 -2.00 -17.70
N LEU A 16 -6.43 -2.60 -17.26
CA LEU A 16 -6.36 -3.98 -16.77
C LEU A 16 -7.21 -4.19 -15.52
N ASN A 17 -7.63 -3.12 -14.85
CA ASN A 17 -8.47 -3.21 -13.66
C ASN A 17 -9.88 -3.69 -13.98
N ARG A 18 -10.35 -3.59 -15.23
CA ARG A 18 -11.71 -4.00 -15.63
C ARG A 18 -12.00 -5.49 -15.46
N SER A 19 -10.97 -6.34 -15.45
CA SER A 19 -11.14 -7.79 -15.28
C SER A 19 -11.24 -8.22 -13.82
N PHE A 20 -10.97 -7.32 -12.86
CA PHE A 20 -11.09 -7.63 -11.44
C PHE A 20 -12.49 -7.32 -10.93
N PRO A 21 -12.95 -7.99 -9.85
CA PRO A 21 -14.14 -7.58 -9.13
C PRO A 21 -14.06 -6.12 -8.70
N GLN A 22 -15.14 -5.38 -8.93
CA GLN A 22 -15.25 -3.97 -8.56
C GLN A 22 -16.06 -3.86 -7.27
N PHE A 23 -15.63 -2.95 -6.39
CA PHE A 23 -16.27 -2.64 -5.12
C PHE A 23 -16.40 -1.13 -5.01
N ARG A 24 -17.53 -0.65 -4.52
CA ARG A 24 -17.73 0.78 -4.37
C ARG A 24 -16.82 1.36 -3.31
N THR A 25 -16.64 0.63 -2.20
CA THR A 25 -15.86 1.06 -1.03
C THR A 25 -14.90 -0.03 -0.54
N ALA A 26 -13.91 0.35 0.27
CA ALA A 26 -13.01 -0.60 0.92
C ALA A 26 -13.76 -1.55 1.89
N SER A 27 -14.84 -1.08 2.51
CA SER A 27 -15.67 -1.88 3.41
C SER A 27 -16.39 -3.02 2.68
N GLU A 28 -16.89 -2.77 1.47
CA GLU A 28 -17.50 -3.81 0.63
C GLU A 28 -16.48 -4.88 0.22
N LEU A 29 -15.28 -4.44 -0.22
CA LEU A 29 -14.18 -5.35 -0.55
C LEU A 29 -13.77 -6.19 0.67
N TYR A 30 -13.61 -5.58 1.84
CA TYR A 30 -13.27 -6.28 3.07
C TYR A 30 -14.33 -7.31 3.46
N SER A 31 -15.60 -6.93 3.41
CA SER A 31 -16.73 -7.83 3.71
C SER A 31 -16.74 -9.04 2.78
N HIS A 32 -16.44 -8.84 1.49
CA HIS A 32 -16.29 -9.93 0.53
C HIS A 32 -15.13 -10.87 0.90
N ILE A 33 -13.95 -10.33 1.21
CA ILE A 33 -12.79 -11.14 1.66
C ILE A 33 -13.15 -11.97 2.90
N ARG A 34 -13.85 -11.37 3.87
CA ARG A 34 -14.30 -12.09 5.08
C ARG A 34 -15.28 -13.20 4.75
N SER A 35 -16.16 -13.02 3.76
CA SER A 35 -17.11 -14.05 3.34
C SER A 35 -16.44 -15.27 2.71
N ILE A 36 -15.43 -15.07 1.86
CA ILE A 36 -14.70 -16.17 1.21
C ILE A 36 -13.73 -16.89 2.16
N THR A 37 -13.31 -16.23 3.23
CA THR A 37 -12.39 -16.78 4.26
C THR A 37 -13.10 -17.26 5.52
N ALA A 38 -14.43 -17.18 5.57
CA ALA A 38 -15.23 -17.69 6.68
C ALA A 38 -15.14 -19.22 6.78
N GLU A 39 -15.59 -19.78 7.92
CA GLU A 39 -15.66 -21.23 8.10
C GLU A 39 -16.54 -21.87 7.01
N GLY A 40 -16.01 -22.87 6.31
CA GLY A 40 -16.65 -23.46 5.13
C GLY A 40 -16.46 -22.67 3.83
N GLY A 41 -15.66 -21.59 3.85
CA GLY A 41 -15.29 -20.78 2.70
C GLY A 41 -14.21 -21.43 1.81
N ASP A 42 -13.81 -20.68 0.77
CA ASP A 42 -12.84 -21.14 -0.22
C ASP A 42 -11.40 -20.74 0.17
N TYR A 43 -10.74 -21.66 0.88
CA TYR A 43 -9.34 -21.51 1.30
C TYR A 43 -8.32 -21.71 0.17
N THR A 44 -8.75 -21.91 -1.08
CA THR A 44 -7.84 -22.00 -2.23
C THR A 44 -7.45 -20.61 -2.78
N VAL A 45 -8.18 -19.56 -2.40
CA VAL A 45 -7.89 -18.18 -2.80
C VAL A 45 -6.70 -17.64 -2.00
N ARG A 46 -5.51 -17.65 -2.62
CA ARG A 46 -4.26 -17.16 -1.99
C ARG A 46 -3.91 -15.71 -2.30
N ASN A 47 -4.36 -15.20 -3.45
CA ASN A 47 -4.08 -13.85 -3.92
C ASN A 47 -5.38 -13.23 -4.43
N PHE A 48 -6.09 -12.53 -3.55
CA PHE A 48 -7.31 -11.80 -3.92
C PHE A 48 -6.94 -10.40 -4.41
N VAL A 49 -7.49 -9.99 -5.55
CA VAL A 49 -7.34 -8.63 -6.10
C VAL A 49 -8.73 -8.09 -6.43
N GLY A 50 -9.03 -6.88 -5.94
CA GLY A 50 -10.26 -6.16 -6.21
C GLY A 50 -9.98 -4.68 -6.44
N VAL A 51 -10.90 -4.00 -7.10
CA VAL A 51 -10.78 -2.58 -7.44
C VAL A 51 -11.78 -1.79 -6.61
N ILE A 52 -11.30 -0.78 -5.89
CA ILE A 52 -12.13 0.15 -5.13
C ILE A 52 -12.39 1.38 -6.00
N GLU A 53 -13.65 1.71 -6.23
CA GLU A 53 -14.04 2.84 -7.08
C GLU A 53 -13.92 4.19 -6.35
N ASP A 54 -14.38 4.25 -5.10
CA ASP A 54 -14.31 5.46 -4.27
C ASP A 54 -13.16 5.38 -3.27
N ILE A 55 -12.05 6.04 -3.61
CA ILE A 55 -10.85 6.15 -2.76
C ILE A 55 -10.87 7.38 -1.85
N SER A 56 -12.04 7.99 -1.58
CA SER A 56 -12.13 9.04 -0.56
C SER A 56 -11.77 8.50 0.82
N VAL A 57 -11.37 9.38 1.75
CA VAL A 57 -11.01 9.00 3.14
C VAL A 57 -12.13 8.15 3.76
N ALA A 58 -13.38 8.62 3.69
CA ALA A 58 -14.52 7.96 4.31
C ALA A 58 -14.76 6.55 3.74
N SER A 59 -14.61 6.38 2.43
CA SER A 59 -14.83 5.11 1.74
C SER A 59 -13.64 4.15 1.80
N SER A 60 -12.45 4.65 2.17
CA SER A 60 -11.22 3.86 2.30
C SER A 60 -10.97 3.35 3.72
N VAL A 61 -11.68 3.89 4.73
CA VAL A 61 -11.51 3.50 6.12
C VAL A 61 -12.29 2.21 6.40
N VAL A 62 -11.58 1.17 6.82
CA VAL A 62 -12.15 -0.08 7.34
C VAL A 62 -11.79 -0.19 8.81
N GLU A 63 -12.77 -0.01 9.69
CA GLU A 63 -12.56 -0.16 11.13
C GLU A 63 -12.36 -1.63 11.48
N THR A 64 -11.33 -1.89 12.29
CA THR A 64 -11.03 -3.22 12.81
C THR A 64 -10.71 -3.10 14.29
N GLU A 65 -10.76 -4.21 15.01
CA GLU A 65 -10.42 -4.26 16.43
C GLU A 65 -8.93 -3.99 16.70
N LEU A 66 -8.07 -4.09 15.67
CA LEU A 66 -6.62 -3.98 15.79
C LEU A 66 -6.13 -2.53 15.89
N PHE A 67 -6.84 -1.59 15.28
CA PHE A 67 -6.39 -0.21 15.19
C PHE A 67 -7.51 0.78 15.46
N PRO A 68 -7.30 1.80 16.32
CA PRO A 68 -8.27 2.85 16.50
C PRO A 68 -8.43 3.64 15.20
N ARG A 69 -9.65 4.07 14.91
CA ARG A 69 -10.01 4.82 13.69
C ARG A 69 -9.06 5.97 13.35
N GLY A 70 -8.66 6.76 14.35
CA GLY A 70 -7.75 7.88 14.12
C GLY A 70 -6.37 7.47 13.60
N ALA A 71 -5.86 6.29 13.97
CA ALA A 71 -4.63 5.74 13.39
C ALA A 71 -4.86 5.38 11.91
N LEU A 72 -5.98 4.74 11.58
CA LEU A 72 -6.32 4.35 10.21
C LEU A 72 -6.43 5.57 9.29
N GLU A 73 -7.11 6.62 9.75
CA GLU A 73 -7.24 7.88 9.01
C GLU A 73 -5.89 8.56 8.79
N PHE A 74 -5.02 8.59 9.81
CA PHE A 74 -3.66 9.13 9.70
C PHE A 74 -2.81 8.36 8.68
N TYR A 75 -2.70 7.03 8.82
CA TYR A 75 -1.89 6.23 7.90
C TYR A 75 -2.44 6.24 6.47
N THR A 76 -3.76 6.34 6.29
CA THR A 76 -4.36 6.53 4.96
C THR A 76 -3.90 7.85 4.34
N LYS A 77 -4.01 8.97 5.08
CA LYS A 77 -3.52 10.28 4.60
C LYS A 77 -2.04 10.23 4.24
N LYS A 78 -1.22 9.62 5.10
CA LYS A 78 0.22 9.46 4.88
C LYS A 78 0.53 8.66 3.62
N ASN A 79 -0.10 7.49 3.44
CA ASN A 79 0.14 6.60 2.30
C ASN A 79 -0.34 7.20 0.96
N MET A 80 -1.41 7.99 1.00
CA MET A 80 -1.95 8.67 -0.18
C MET A 80 -1.28 10.01 -0.49
N GLY A 81 -0.32 10.45 0.34
CA GLY A 81 0.34 11.75 0.21
C GLY A 81 -0.59 12.94 0.46
N TRP A 82 -1.68 12.74 1.21
CA TRP A 82 -2.63 13.79 1.56
C TRP A 82 -2.15 14.63 2.74
N THR A 83 -2.71 15.83 2.90
CA THR A 83 -2.39 16.73 4.01
C THR A 83 -2.84 16.15 5.35
N TYR A 84 -1.95 16.20 6.33
CA TYR A 84 -2.20 15.87 7.74
C TYR A 84 -1.50 16.89 8.65
N THR A 85 -1.89 16.97 9.91
CA THR A 85 -1.31 17.93 10.86
C THR A 85 -0.10 17.35 11.58
N GLN A 86 0.78 18.21 12.10
CA GLN A 86 1.89 17.76 12.95
C GLN A 86 1.36 17.05 14.21
N GLN A 87 0.26 17.56 14.79
CA GLN A 87 -0.38 16.95 15.94
C GLN A 87 -0.87 15.51 15.65
N ASP A 88 -1.42 15.26 14.45
CA ASP A 88 -1.80 13.91 14.03
C ASP A 88 -0.57 13.01 13.90
N SER A 89 0.53 13.54 13.35
CA SER A 89 1.80 12.82 13.23
C SER A 89 2.34 12.42 14.60
N ASP A 90 2.44 13.36 15.54
CA ASP A 90 3.00 13.09 16.87
C ASP A 90 2.16 12.08 17.66
N LYS A 91 0.84 12.07 17.42
CA LYS A 91 -0.10 11.15 18.09
C LYS A 91 -0.05 9.73 17.54
N TRP A 92 0.09 9.57 16.22
CA TRP A 92 -0.10 8.28 15.54
C TRP A 92 1.18 7.66 14.99
N LEU A 93 2.21 8.45 14.72
CA LEU A 93 3.52 7.99 14.26
C LEU A 93 4.42 7.63 15.46
N LEU A 94 4.00 6.61 16.19
CA LEU A 94 4.72 6.11 17.36
C LEU A 94 5.73 5.02 16.94
N PRO A 95 6.94 4.95 17.54
CA PRO A 95 7.91 3.90 17.28
C PRO A 95 7.32 2.49 17.42
N GLU A 96 6.43 2.29 18.40
CA GLU A 96 5.77 1.00 18.68
C GLU A 96 4.76 0.60 17.61
N ARG A 97 4.23 1.56 16.83
CA ARG A 97 3.33 1.33 15.68
C ARG A 97 4.08 1.14 14.36
N GLY A 98 5.41 1.29 14.38
CA GLY A 98 6.34 0.75 13.38
C GLY A 98 6.66 -0.73 13.58
N GLY A 99 6.13 -1.36 14.64
CA GLY A 99 6.30 -2.77 14.95
C GLY A 99 7.73 -3.15 15.35
N ASP A 100 7.89 -4.40 15.80
CA ASP A 100 9.16 -5.12 16.08
C ASP A 100 10.18 -5.12 14.91
N GLN A 101 9.93 -4.38 13.83
CA GLN A 101 10.82 -4.25 12.69
C GLN A 101 11.91 -3.18 12.87
N GLY A 102 11.85 -2.38 13.94
CA GLY A 102 12.81 -1.32 14.22
C GLY A 102 12.78 -0.19 13.19
N ASP A 103 13.47 0.93 13.46
CA ASP A 103 13.75 1.88 12.39
C ASP A 103 14.68 1.19 11.38
N TYR A 104 14.19 0.88 10.17
CA TYR A 104 15.01 0.30 9.11
C TYR A 104 16.25 1.14 8.77
N ARG A 105 16.28 2.41 9.19
CA ARG A 105 17.43 3.29 9.06
C ARG A 105 18.54 2.88 10.03
N ASP A 106 18.18 2.40 11.21
CA ASP A 106 19.12 1.85 12.18
C ASP A 106 19.67 0.52 11.63
N GLY A 107 20.99 0.44 11.48
CA GLY A 107 21.68 -0.71 10.87
C GLY A 107 21.74 -0.71 9.34
N MET A 108 21.12 0.27 8.66
CA MET A 108 21.16 0.32 7.19
C MET A 108 22.55 0.69 6.66
N GLN A 109 23.27 1.54 7.39
CA GLN A 109 24.64 1.89 7.07
C GLN A 109 25.57 0.66 7.16
N GLU A 110 25.39 -0.19 8.16
CA GLU A 110 26.18 -1.41 8.34
C GLU A 110 25.88 -2.46 7.26
N LYS A 111 24.61 -2.63 6.88
CA LYS A 111 24.24 -3.50 5.74
C LYS A 111 24.83 -3.00 4.43
N ILE A 112 24.78 -1.69 4.16
CA ILE A 112 25.41 -1.10 2.97
C ILE A 112 26.92 -1.33 2.99
N ALA A 113 27.57 -1.11 4.14
CA ALA A 113 29.00 -1.35 4.31
C ALA A 113 29.37 -2.82 4.05
N ASN A 114 28.57 -3.77 4.55
CA ASN A 114 28.77 -5.20 4.30
C ASN A 114 28.60 -5.57 2.83
N VAL A 115 27.59 -5.02 2.13
CA VAL A 115 27.42 -5.24 0.69
C VAL A 115 28.61 -4.70 -0.10
N ILE A 116 29.06 -3.49 0.22
CA ILE A 116 30.26 -2.89 -0.40
C ILE A 116 31.50 -3.75 -0.13
N ALA A 117 31.66 -4.26 1.09
CA ALA A 117 32.77 -5.14 1.45
C ALA A 117 32.73 -6.45 0.64
N CYS A 118 31.57 -7.11 0.57
CA CYS A 118 31.39 -8.32 -0.25
C CYS A 118 31.74 -8.09 -1.71
N LEU A 119 31.23 -7.01 -2.33
CA LEU A 119 31.51 -6.67 -3.73
C LEU A 119 32.99 -6.36 -4.00
N LYS A 120 33.72 -5.84 -3.01
CA LYS A 120 35.16 -5.59 -3.11
C LYS A 120 36.01 -6.84 -2.87
N SER A 121 35.46 -7.81 -2.15
CA SER A 121 36.12 -9.08 -1.82
C SER A 121 35.76 -10.22 -2.78
N GLU A 122 34.78 -10.04 -3.66
CA GLU A 122 34.51 -10.98 -4.74
C GLU A 122 35.70 -10.95 -5.74
N PRO A 123 36.27 -12.13 -6.09
CA PRO A 123 37.38 -12.24 -7.03
C PRO A 123 37.01 -11.93 -8.48
#